data_AF-A0A914R3Q3-F1
#
_entry.id   AF-A0A914R3Q3-F1
#
_cell.length_a   1.000
_cell.length_b   1.000
_cell.length_c   1.000
_cell.angle_alpha   90.00
_cell.angle_beta   90.00
_cell.angle_gamma   90.00
#
_symmetry.space_group_name_H-M   'P 1'
#
loop_
_entity.id
_entity.type
_entity.pdbx_description
1 polymer ?
#
loop_
_entity_poly.entity_id
_entity_poly.type
_entity_poly.pdbx_seq_one_letter_code
_entity_poly.pdbx_strand_id
1 'polypeptide(L)'
;MSGKEEILKDWIPKKDTQQEEFLNKYPEYDGRGIKIAIIDSSIDVSMPGLQRTTNGLPKIIDFFEFSSFLSEDGKIDISTIREINGDNVITGLSGKKLKIPLTWKNPSGKWHIGCKTYSTGSFWGENCPVEAAFKN
;
A
#
# COMPACT_ATOMS: atom_id res chain seq x y z
N MET A 1 19.27 18.36 -3.80
CA MET A 1 18.86 17.32 -2.84
C MET A 1 18.04 17.99 -1.76
N SER A 2 16.87 17.43 -1.43
CA SER A 2 15.91 18.05 -0.50
C SER A 2 16.40 17.89 0.94
N GLY A 3 16.32 18.95 1.76
CA GLY A 3 16.85 18.99 3.13
C GLY A 3 16.30 17.93 4.10
N LYS A 4 15.36 17.09 3.69
CA LYS A 4 14.89 15.92 4.45
C LYS A 4 15.85 14.71 4.36
N GLU A 5 16.60 14.56 3.27
CA GLU A 5 17.57 13.45 3.12
C GLU A 5 18.84 13.66 3.96
N GLU A 6 19.20 14.91 4.28
CA GLU A 6 20.33 15.21 5.16
C GLU A 6 20.05 14.84 6.63
N ILE A 7 18.82 15.01 7.11
CA ILE A 7 18.44 14.70 8.50
C ILE A 7 18.48 13.19 8.78
N LEU A 8 18.16 12.36 7.79
CA LEU A 8 18.19 10.90 7.92
C LEU A 8 19.60 10.31 7.93
N LYS A 9 20.61 11.06 7.45
CA LYS A 9 21.99 10.59 7.36
C LYS A 9 22.61 10.32 8.74
N ASP A 10 22.14 11.02 9.77
CA ASP A 10 22.66 10.91 11.14
C ASP A 10 22.00 9.77 11.95
N TRP A 11 20.87 9.21 11.49
CA TRP A 11 20.15 8.15 12.21
C TRP A 11 20.65 6.74 11.87
N ILE A 12 21.39 6.61 10.77
CA ILE A 12 22.03 5.36 10.36
C ILE A 12 23.52 5.52 10.62
N PRO A 13 24.15 4.71 11.50
CA PRO A 13 25.55 4.89 11.90
C PRO A 13 26.52 4.39 10.81
N LYS A 14 26.47 4.99 9.62
CA LYS A 14 27.25 4.56 8.43
C LYS A 14 28.75 4.76 8.61
N LYS A 15 29.14 5.83 9.32
CA LYS A 15 30.53 6.12 9.68
C LYS A 15 31.05 5.13 10.71
N ASP A 16 30.31 4.92 11.80
CA ASP A 16 30.75 4.02 12.87
C ASP A 16 30.82 2.56 12.41
N THR A 17 29.93 2.17 11.49
CA THR A 17 29.94 0.84 10.85
C THR A 17 30.93 0.73 9.67
N GLN A 18 31.66 1.80 9.34
CA GLN A 18 32.63 1.86 8.23
C GLN A 18 32.00 1.51 6.87
N GLN A 19 30.69 1.67 6.74
CA GLN A 19 29.94 1.33 5.54
C GLN A 19 30.39 2.18 4.34
N GLU A 20 30.71 3.45 4.58
CA GLU A 20 31.17 4.37 3.55
C GLU A 20 32.57 3.98 3.04
N GLU A 21 33.52 3.66 3.94
CA GLU A 21 34.86 3.22 3.54
C GLU A 21 34.84 1.87 2.81
N PHE A 22 33.98 0.95 3.24
CA PHE A 22 33.78 -0.33 2.58
C PHE A 22 33.32 -0.16 1.13
N LEU A 23 32.31 0.69 0.89
CA LEU A 23 31.83 0.97 -0.46
C LEU A 23 32.82 1.76 -1.30
N ASN A 24 33.61 2.66 -0.70
CA ASN A 24 34.69 3.34 -1.44
C ASN A 24 35.75 2.34 -1.94
N LYS A 25 36.06 1.30 -1.17
CA LYS A 25 37.00 0.25 -1.56
C LYS A 25 36.40 -0.76 -2.54
N TYR A 26 35.12 -1.07 -2.41
CA TYR A 26 34.39 -2.01 -3.27
C TYR A 26 33.10 -1.37 -3.81
N PRO A 27 33.18 -0.52 -4.84
CA PRO A 27 32.04 0.29 -5.31
C PRO A 27 30.83 -0.52 -5.79
N GLU A 28 31.07 -1.76 -6.21
CA GLU A 28 30.04 -2.66 -6.73
C GLU A 28 29.34 -3.47 -5.64
N TYR A 29 29.78 -3.37 -4.37
CA TYR A 29 29.29 -4.17 -3.26
C TYR A 29 28.17 -3.44 -2.50
N ASP A 30 27.31 -2.77 -3.25
CA ASP A 30 26.18 -1.96 -2.77
C ASP A 30 24.88 -2.76 -2.57
N GLY A 31 24.96 -4.09 -2.68
CA GLY A 31 23.83 -5.02 -2.56
C GLY A 31 23.07 -5.26 -3.86
N ARG A 32 23.52 -4.74 -5.01
CA ARG A 32 22.91 -5.05 -6.31
C ARG A 32 22.87 -6.57 -6.55
N GLY A 33 21.72 -7.04 -7.03
CA GLY A 33 21.48 -8.47 -7.29
C GLY A 33 21.12 -9.31 -6.05
N ILE A 34 21.16 -8.73 -4.85
CA ILE A 34 20.73 -9.40 -3.61
C ILE A 34 19.28 -9.04 -3.29
N LYS A 35 18.48 -10.04 -2.88
CA LYS A 35 17.11 -9.86 -2.40
C LYS A 35 17.06 -10.16 -0.91
N ILE A 36 16.42 -9.29 -0.15
CA ILE A 36 16.27 -9.42 1.30
C ILE A 36 14.76 -9.43 1.59
N ALA A 37 14.30 -10.42 2.35
CA ALA A 37 12.97 -10.43 2.92
C ALA A 37 13.03 -9.82 4.32
N ILE A 38 12.13 -8.88 4.61
CA ILE A 38 12.02 -8.23 5.92
C ILE A 38 10.69 -8.69 6.53
N ILE A 39 10.75 -9.32 7.70
CA ILE A 39 9.58 -9.70 8.48
C ILE A 39 9.53 -8.75 9.67
N ASP A 40 8.70 -7.73 9.56
CA ASP A 40 8.49 -6.69 10.56
C ASP A 40 6.99 -6.39 10.67
N SER A 41 6.63 -5.49 11.57
CA SER A 41 5.29 -4.98 11.83
C SER A 41 4.67 -4.25 10.64
N SER A 42 5.43 -3.42 9.91
CA SER A 42 5.00 -2.76 8.67
C SER A 42 6.14 -1.95 8.03
N ILE A 43 5.89 -1.33 6.87
CA ILE A 43 6.82 -0.42 6.18
C ILE A 43 6.08 0.64 5.37
N ASP A 44 6.56 1.89 5.38
CA ASP A 44 6.09 2.93 4.45
C ASP A 44 6.81 2.78 3.10
N VAL A 45 6.15 2.12 2.15
CA VAL A 45 6.66 1.87 0.80
C VAL A 45 6.81 3.15 -0.04
N SER A 46 6.21 4.26 0.37
CA SER A 46 6.26 5.55 -0.35
C SER A 46 7.53 6.35 -0.05
N MET A 47 8.33 5.90 0.93
CA MET A 47 9.55 6.62 1.33
C MET A 47 10.54 6.76 0.16
N PRO A 48 11.09 7.97 -0.11
CA PRO A 48 11.99 8.21 -1.23
C PRO A 48 13.18 7.24 -1.31
N GLY A 49 13.77 6.88 -0.16
CA GLY A 49 14.90 5.94 -0.07
C GLY A 49 14.57 4.48 -0.41
N LEU A 50 13.30 4.15 -0.64
CA LEU A 50 12.80 2.82 -1.00
C LEU A 50 12.30 2.73 -2.45
N GLN A 51 12.43 3.79 -3.24
CA GLN A 51 11.86 3.81 -4.58
C GLN A 51 12.73 3.05 -5.59
N ARG A 52 14.04 3.32 -5.58
CA ARG A 52 14.98 2.83 -6.60
C ARG A 52 16.26 2.29 -5.98
N THR A 53 16.79 1.24 -6.59
CA THR A 53 18.16 0.74 -6.38
C THR A 53 19.17 1.62 -7.11
N THR A 54 20.47 1.39 -6.87
CA THR A 54 21.57 2.09 -7.55
C THR A 54 21.60 1.86 -9.07
N ASN A 55 21.02 0.77 -9.57
CA ASN A 55 20.84 0.49 -11.00
C ASN A 55 19.45 0.87 -11.55
N GLY A 56 18.67 1.67 -10.81
CA GLY A 56 17.39 2.22 -11.28
C GLY A 56 16.20 1.26 -11.26
N LEU A 57 16.38 0.05 -10.73
CA LEU A 57 15.30 -0.93 -10.55
C LEU A 57 14.45 -0.59 -9.32
N PRO A 58 13.17 -1.05 -9.26
CA PRO A 58 12.38 -0.94 -8.04
C PRO A 58 13.08 -1.63 -6.85
N LYS A 59 13.15 -0.97 -5.69
CA LYS A 59 13.78 -1.55 -4.49
C LYS A 59 12.86 -2.53 -3.76
N ILE A 60 11.55 -2.23 -3.73
CA ILE A 60 10.52 -3.13 -3.23
C ILE A 60 9.91 -3.84 -4.43
N ILE A 61 10.05 -5.16 -4.45
CA ILE A 61 9.52 -6.02 -5.52
C ILE A 61 8.24 -6.74 -5.10
N ASP A 62 8.03 -6.90 -3.79
CA ASP A 62 6.84 -7.52 -3.22
C ASP A 62 6.62 -6.97 -1.80
N PHE A 63 5.35 -6.95 -1.37
CA PHE A 63 4.93 -6.52 -0.05
C PHE A 63 3.73 -7.36 0.39
N PHE A 64 3.85 -7.94 1.59
CA PHE A 64 2.81 -8.77 2.17
C PHE A 64 2.54 -8.36 3.60
N GLU A 65 1.28 -8.10 3.91
CA GLU A 65 0.82 -7.76 5.25
C GLU A 65 0.20 -9.01 5.89
N PHE A 66 0.91 -9.65 6.83
CA PHE A 66 0.44 -10.88 7.45
C PHE A 66 -0.77 -10.66 8.36
N SER A 67 -0.90 -9.48 8.96
CA SER A 67 -1.99 -9.20 9.90
C SER A 67 -3.37 -9.28 9.25
N SER A 68 -3.47 -8.99 7.95
CA SER A 68 -4.74 -9.06 7.21
C SER A 68 -5.30 -10.48 7.09
N PHE A 69 -4.48 -11.51 7.30
CA PHE A 69 -4.92 -12.90 7.32
C PHE A 69 -5.41 -13.34 8.70
N LEU A 70 -4.85 -12.74 9.75
CA LEU A 70 -5.11 -13.10 11.14
C LEU A 70 -6.28 -12.33 11.74
N SER A 71 -6.54 -11.10 11.29
CA SER A 71 -7.70 -10.32 11.70
C SER A 71 -8.85 -10.44 10.69
N GLU A 72 -10.08 -10.57 11.19
CA GLU A 72 -11.28 -10.40 10.37
C GLU A 72 -11.35 -8.97 9.81
N ASP A 73 -10.68 -8.02 10.46
CA ASP A 73 -10.59 -6.61 10.07
C ASP A 73 -9.84 -6.38 8.75
N GLY A 74 -8.93 -7.27 8.36
CA GLY A 74 -8.25 -7.19 7.06
C GLY A 74 -9.03 -7.76 5.88
N LYS A 75 -10.10 -8.52 6.12
CA LYS A 75 -10.86 -9.21 5.07
C LYS A 75 -12.12 -8.44 4.68
N ILE A 76 -12.30 -8.22 3.39
CA ILE A 76 -13.52 -7.63 2.81
C ILE A 76 -14.03 -8.61 1.76
N ASP A 77 -15.26 -9.08 1.94
CA ASP A 77 -15.92 -9.88 0.89
C ASP A 77 -16.26 -8.96 -0.29
N ILE A 78 -15.66 -9.25 -1.44
CA ILE A 78 -15.86 -8.54 -2.71
C ILE A 78 -16.51 -9.43 -3.78
N SER A 79 -17.13 -10.54 -3.36
CA SER A 79 -17.79 -11.49 -4.26
C SER A 79 -19.03 -10.91 -4.96
N THR A 80 -19.64 -9.86 -4.40
CA THR A 80 -20.82 -9.23 -4.98
C THR A 80 -20.44 -8.38 -6.18
N ILE A 81 -21.07 -8.64 -7.32
CA ILE A 81 -20.85 -7.90 -8.57
C ILE A 81 -22.07 -7.03 -8.87
N ARG A 82 -21.84 -5.77 -9.26
CA ARG A 82 -22.88 -4.85 -9.74
C ARG A 82 -22.46 -4.13 -11.02
N GLU A 83 -23.46 -3.64 -11.74
CA GLU A 83 -23.28 -2.79 -12.92
C GLU A 83 -23.60 -1.33 -12.57
N ILE A 84 -23.12 -0.43 -13.43
CA ILE A 84 -23.36 1.00 -13.31
C ILE A 84 -24.79 1.33 -13.76
N ASN A 85 -25.51 2.08 -12.94
CA ASN A 85 -26.80 2.67 -13.32
C ASN A 85 -26.60 3.91 -14.22
N GLY A 86 -27.66 4.35 -14.91
CA GLY A 86 -27.63 5.44 -15.91
C GLY A 86 -26.94 6.76 -15.51
N ASP A 87 -26.73 7.00 -14.22
CA ASP A 87 -26.05 8.20 -13.68
C ASP A 87 -24.57 7.99 -13.31
N ASN A 88 -23.94 6.91 -13.80
CA ASN A 88 -22.58 6.52 -13.42
C ASN A 88 -22.43 6.20 -11.91
N VAL A 89 -23.49 5.60 -11.36
CA VAL A 89 -23.62 5.31 -9.93
C VAL A 89 -23.85 3.81 -9.73
N ILE A 90 -23.20 3.26 -8.71
CA ILE A 90 -23.44 1.91 -8.22
C ILE A 90 -24.05 2.00 -6.82
N THR A 91 -25.13 1.26 -6.57
CA THR A 91 -25.66 1.13 -5.21
C THR A 91 -24.79 0.14 -4.43
N GLY A 92 -24.18 0.58 -3.33
CA GLY A 92 -23.40 -0.26 -2.42
C GLY A 92 -24.25 -1.25 -1.62
N LEU A 93 -23.61 -2.10 -0.81
CA LEU A 93 -24.31 -3.13 -0.01
C LEU A 93 -25.08 -2.52 1.16
N SER A 94 -24.63 -1.37 1.67
CA SER A 94 -25.27 -0.53 2.67
C SER A 94 -26.42 0.30 2.11
N GLY A 95 -26.63 0.27 0.79
CA GLY A 95 -27.59 1.12 0.08
C GLY A 95 -27.06 2.51 -0.31
N LYS A 96 -25.83 2.88 0.11
CA LYS A 96 -25.19 4.14 -0.31
C LYS A 96 -24.93 4.16 -1.82
N LYS A 97 -25.03 5.33 -2.44
CA LYS A 97 -24.72 5.53 -3.86
C LYS A 97 -23.25 5.86 -4.05
N LEU A 98 -22.52 4.99 -4.74
CA LEU A 98 -21.11 5.14 -5.09
C LEU A 98 -21.00 5.72 -6.50
N LYS A 99 -20.46 6.94 -6.64
CA LYS A 99 -20.24 7.57 -7.94
C LYS A 99 -18.89 7.11 -8.50
N ILE A 100 -18.91 6.51 -9.67
CA ILE A 100 -17.68 6.07 -10.33
C ILE A 100 -17.04 7.27 -11.05
N PRO A 101 -15.73 7.50 -10.94
CA PRO A 101 -15.06 8.51 -11.76
C PRO A 101 -15.12 8.14 -13.24
N LEU A 102 -15.49 9.08 -14.11
CA LEU A 102 -15.52 8.86 -15.57
C LEU A 102 -14.13 8.52 -16.16
N THR A 103 -13.06 8.82 -15.43
CA THR A 103 -11.68 8.49 -15.82
C THR A 103 -11.36 7.00 -15.66
N TRP A 104 -12.17 6.24 -14.94
CA TRP A 104 -11.95 4.82 -14.70
C TRP A 104 -12.43 3.99 -15.88
N LYS A 105 -11.50 3.27 -16.51
CA LYS A 105 -11.79 2.31 -17.58
C LYS A 105 -12.00 0.92 -16.97
N ASN A 106 -13.18 0.34 -17.22
CA ASN A 106 -13.51 -1.04 -16.88
C ASN A 106 -14.22 -1.68 -18.08
N PRO A 107 -13.48 -2.39 -18.96
CA PRO A 107 -14.04 -3.00 -20.17
C PRO A 107 -15.12 -4.05 -19.89
N SER A 108 -15.10 -4.67 -18.71
CA SER A 108 -16.04 -5.72 -18.35
C SER A 108 -17.43 -5.20 -17.97
N GLY A 109 -17.55 -3.91 -17.60
CA GLY A 109 -18.76 -3.32 -17.04
C GLY A 109 -19.16 -3.81 -15.64
N LYS A 110 -18.46 -4.83 -15.12
CA LYS A 110 -18.72 -5.49 -13.84
C LYS A 110 -17.86 -4.90 -12.73
N TRP A 111 -18.47 -4.58 -11.60
CA TRP A 111 -17.80 -3.97 -10.46
C TRP A 111 -17.98 -4.82 -9.21
N HIS A 112 -16.87 -5.15 -8.56
CA HIS A 112 -16.87 -5.85 -7.30
C HIS A 112 -17.17 -4.88 -6.17
N ILE A 113 -18.17 -5.18 -5.35
CA ILE A 113 -18.61 -4.33 -4.25
C ILE A 113 -18.26 -5.00 -2.94
N GLY A 114 -17.45 -4.30 -2.14
CA GLY A 114 -17.13 -4.69 -0.78
C GLY A 114 -17.74 -3.71 0.21
N CYS A 115 -18.18 -4.24 1.34
CA CYS A 115 -18.67 -3.46 2.47
C CYS A 115 -18.08 -4.01 3.75
N LYS A 116 -17.55 -3.12 4.58
CA LYS A 116 -17.06 -3.49 5.90
C LYS A 116 -17.56 -2.49 6.93
N THR A 117 -18.10 -3.04 8.01
CA THR A 117 -18.41 -2.28 9.21
C THR A 117 -17.23 -2.37 10.16
N TYR A 118 -16.64 -1.23 10.53
CA TYR A 118 -15.67 -1.20 11.62
C TYR A 118 -16.44 -1.10 12.94
N SER A 119 -16.22 -2.04 13.85
CA SER A 119 -16.64 -1.85 15.24
C SER A 119 -15.66 -0.88 15.89
N THR A 120 -15.94 0.42 15.83
CA THR A 120 -15.30 1.38 16.73
C THR A 120 -15.72 1.00 18.14
N GLY A 121 -14.81 0.46 18.96
CA GLY A 121 -15.11 0.09 20.33
C GLY A 121 -15.82 1.25 21.05
N SER A 122 -17.05 1.00 21.53
CA SER A 122 -17.93 1.71 22.50
C SER A 122 -17.92 3.24 22.68
N PHE A 123 -17.06 4.02 22.01
CA PHE A 123 -16.82 5.44 22.30
C PHE A 123 -17.37 6.40 21.24
N TRP A 124 -17.66 5.92 20.03
CA TRP A 124 -18.25 6.71 18.96
C TRP A 124 -19.38 5.92 18.35
N GLY A 125 -20.62 6.26 18.75
CA GLY A 125 -21.83 5.66 18.21
C GLY A 125 -21.91 5.82 16.70
N GLU A 126 -22.49 4.80 16.07
CA GLU A 126 -22.72 4.57 14.64
C GLU A 126 -21.63 3.78 13.89
N ASN A 127 -22.00 2.53 13.58
CA ASN A 127 -21.37 1.66 12.60
C ASN A 127 -21.40 2.33 11.21
N CYS A 128 -20.32 2.98 10.80
CA CYS A 128 -20.19 3.51 9.45
C CYS A 128 -19.62 2.44 8.50
N PRO A 129 -20.41 1.88 7.57
CA PRO A 129 -19.87 0.98 6.57
C PRO A 129 -18.98 1.76 5.61
N VAL A 130 -17.73 1.31 5.48
CA VAL A 130 -16.81 1.72 4.42
C VAL A 130 -17.06 0.79 3.23
N GLU A 131 -17.35 1.38 2.07
CA GLU A 131 -17.69 0.65 0.86
C GLU A 131 -16.85 1.13 -0.30
N ALA A 132 -16.48 0.19 -1.16
CA ALA A 132 -15.68 0.47 -2.33
C ALA A 132 -16.15 -0.39 -3.51
N ALA A 133 -16.07 0.19 -4.70
CA ALA A 133 -16.25 -0.50 -5.96
C ALA A 133 -14.88 -0.71 -6.61
N PHE A 134 -14.56 -1.96 -6.93
CA PHE A 134 -13.30 -2.34 -7.55
C PHE A 134 -13.54 -2.73 -9.01
N LYS A 135 -12.69 -2.24 -9.91
CA LYS A 135 -12.68 -2.66 -11.32
C LYS A 135 -12.08 -4.07 -11.43
N ASN A 136 -12.51 -4.81 -12.45
CA ASN A 136 -11.80 -6.00 -12.91
C ASN A 136 -10.69 -5.60 -13.89
#